data_AF-A0ABD0B8H4-F1
#
_entry.id   AF-A0ABD0B8H4-F1
#
_cell.length_a   1.000
_cell.length_b   1.000
_cell.length_c   1.000
_cell.angle_alpha   90.00
_cell.angle_beta   90.00
_cell.angle_gamma   90.00
#
_symmetry.space_group_name_H-M   'P 1'
#
loop_
_entity.id
_entity.type
_entity.pdbx_description
1 polymer ?
#
loop_
_entity_poly.entity_id
_entity_poly.type
_entity_poly.pdbx_seq_one_letter_code
_entity_poly.pdbx_strand_id
1 'polypeptide(L)'
;MTQGNEASPKEFSERLNLALDQLGWPQHGRIANLARAMSDDLASTSVRRWLNGEGLPEVKRLGELSRITQKSVQWLLTGNSPHPEDYTPAKPIRRITQLHAFRFDGLESSDVELIALCDDGSIWEKQGIHSGAEWVKIDSIPQYD
;
A
#
# COMPACT_ATOMS: atom_id res chain seq x y z
N MET A 1 29.01 -24.77 4.37
CA MET A 1 29.47 -23.37 4.16
C MET A 1 28.25 -22.48 4.30
N THR A 2 27.96 -22.00 5.51
CA THR A 2 26.85 -21.08 5.79
C THR A 2 27.32 -19.66 5.45
N GLN A 3 27.13 -19.24 4.22
CA GLN A 3 27.38 -17.86 3.82
C GLN A 3 26.28 -17.01 4.48
N GLY A 4 26.71 -16.10 5.35
CA GLY A 4 25.82 -15.23 6.12
C GLY A 4 24.85 -14.50 5.19
N ASN A 5 23.57 -14.58 5.54
CA ASN A 5 22.44 -13.90 4.91
C ASN A 5 22.51 -12.38 5.18
N GLU A 6 23.63 -11.75 4.84
CA GLU A 6 23.77 -10.30 4.85
C GLU A 6 23.12 -9.78 3.58
N ALA A 7 21.98 -9.10 3.71
CA ALA A 7 21.30 -8.47 2.58
C ALA A 7 22.27 -7.50 1.90
N SER A 8 22.87 -7.90 0.78
CA SER A 8 23.80 -7.01 0.11
C SER A 8 23.00 -5.83 -0.46
N PRO A 9 23.48 -4.58 -0.30
CA PRO A 9 22.79 -3.41 -0.83
C PRO A 9 22.50 -3.50 -2.34
N LYS A 10 23.36 -4.21 -3.09
CA LYS A 10 23.18 -4.46 -4.52
C LYS A 10 22.01 -5.40 -4.82
N GLU A 11 21.93 -6.55 -4.16
CA GLU A 11 20.81 -7.47 -4.37
C GLU A 11 19.47 -6.86 -3.92
N PHE A 12 19.49 -6.06 -2.85
CA PHE A 12 18.33 -5.27 -2.44
C PHE A 12 17.88 -4.30 -3.54
N SER A 13 18.82 -3.55 -4.11
CA SER A 13 18.56 -2.62 -5.22
C SER A 13 17.95 -3.33 -6.43
N GLU A 14 18.50 -4.48 -6.82
CA GLU A 14 18.00 -5.27 -7.96
C GLU A 14 16.56 -5.73 -7.72
N ARG A 15 16.26 -6.24 -6.53
CA ARG A 15 14.90 -6.69 -6.15
C ARG A 15 13.92 -5.53 -6.05
N LEU A 16 14.35 -4.40 -5.50
CA LEU A 16 13.53 -3.19 -5.44
C LEU A 16 13.19 -2.69 -6.84
N ASN A 17 14.17 -2.63 -7.75
CA ASN A 17 13.92 -2.27 -9.14
C ASN A 17 12.97 -3.27 -9.81
N LEU A 18 13.19 -4.57 -9.64
CA LEU A 18 12.29 -5.60 -10.17
C LEU A 18 10.84 -5.43 -9.69
N ALA A 19 10.64 -5.14 -8.41
CA ALA A 19 9.29 -4.90 -7.88
C ALA A 19 8.65 -3.64 -8.47
N LEU A 20 9.42 -2.57 -8.69
CA LEU A 20 8.94 -1.35 -9.32
C LEU A 20 8.64 -1.56 -10.81
N ASP A 21 9.45 -2.36 -11.52
CA ASP A 21 9.19 -2.76 -12.91
C ASP A 21 7.92 -3.61 -13.02
N GLN A 22 7.67 -4.53 -12.07
CA GLN A 22 6.42 -5.31 -12.00
C GLN A 22 5.18 -4.43 -11.76
N LEU A 23 5.34 -3.30 -11.08
CA LEU A 23 4.28 -2.30 -10.91
C LEU A 23 4.11 -1.37 -12.12
N GLY A 24 4.94 -1.50 -13.16
CA GLY A 24 4.91 -0.64 -14.34
C GLY A 24 5.46 0.76 -14.10
N TRP A 25 6.33 0.97 -13.11
CA TRP A 25 6.88 2.29 -12.83
C TRP A 25 7.95 2.69 -13.85
N PRO A 26 7.85 3.89 -14.47
CA PRO A 26 8.83 4.35 -15.44
C PRO A 26 10.21 4.50 -14.78
N GLN A 27 11.27 4.07 -15.48
CA GLN A 27 12.65 4.24 -15.01
C GLN A 27 13.03 5.72 -14.90
N HIS A 28 12.62 6.53 -15.88
CA HIS A 28 12.74 7.97 -15.83
C HIS A 28 11.76 8.54 -14.78
N GLY A 29 12.30 9.18 -13.75
CA GLY A 29 11.51 9.76 -12.66
C GLY A 29 11.20 8.80 -11.50
N ARG A 30 11.65 7.54 -11.56
CA ARG A 30 11.45 6.53 -10.49
C ARG A 30 11.83 7.04 -9.10
N ILE A 31 12.97 7.75 -9.00
CA ILE A 31 13.46 8.35 -7.76
C ILE A 31 12.46 9.37 -7.20
N ALA A 32 11.99 10.29 -8.04
CA ALA A 32 11.09 11.36 -7.62
C ALA A 32 9.69 10.81 -7.26
N ASN A 33 9.19 9.86 -8.04
CA ASN A 33 7.92 9.19 -7.77
C ASN A 33 7.97 8.41 -6.45
N LEU A 34 9.07 7.71 -6.18
CA LEU A 34 9.21 6.91 -4.97
C LEU A 34 9.40 7.80 -3.74
N ALA A 35 10.15 8.90 -3.87
CA ALA A 35 10.27 9.91 -2.82
C ALA A 35 8.92 10.54 -2.44
N ARG A 36 8.09 10.89 -3.44
CA ARG A 36 6.74 11.43 -3.22
C ARG A 36 5.75 10.43 -2.64
N ALA A 37 5.94 9.13 -2.92
CA ALA A 37 5.09 8.08 -2.39
C ALA A 37 5.36 7.77 -0.90
N MET A 38 6.45 8.29 -0.33
CA MET A 38 6.79 8.11 1.08
C MET A 38 6.23 9.24 1.96
N SER A 39 5.95 8.92 3.22
CA SER A 39 5.15 9.79 4.10
C SER A 39 5.87 11.03 4.66
N ASP A 40 7.15 11.24 4.34
CA ASP A 40 8.03 12.21 5.02
C ASP A 40 8.88 13.04 4.02
N ASP A 41 8.43 13.23 2.78
CA ASP A 41 9.18 13.97 1.73
C ASP A 41 10.67 13.59 1.69
N LEU A 42 10.90 12.27 1.54
CA LEU A 42 12.23 11.71 1.64
C LEU A 42 13.16 12.32 0.57
N ALA A 43 14.37 12.71 0.98
CA ALA A 43 15.37 13.21 0.06
C ALA A 43 15.59 12.23 -1.10
N SER A 44 15.44 12.72 -2.34
CA SER A 44 15.67 11.95 -3.56
C SER A 44 17.06 11.30 -3.59
N THR A 45 18.03 11.87 -2.88
CA THR A 45 19.38 11.32 -2.69
C THR A 45 19.36 9.98 -1.97
N SER A 46 18.54 9.82 -0.93
CA SER A 46 18.42 8.56 -0.17
C SER A 46 17.79 7.47 -1.03
N VAL A 47 16.72 7.81 -1.76
CA VAL A 47 16.06 6.90 -2.70
C VAL A 47 17.02 6.45 -3.81
N ARG A 48 17.79 7.39 -4.36
CA ARG A 48 18.82 7.08 -5.36
C ARG A 48 19.83 6.07 -4.82
N ARG A 49 20.32 6.26 -3.59
CA ARG A 49 21.28 5.33 -2.98
C ARG A 49 20.72 3.92 -2.86
N TRP A 50 19.44 3.79 -2.52
CA TRP A 50 18.78 2.48 -2.43
C TRP A 50 18.60 1.83 -3.80
N LEU A 51 18.19 2.62 -4.80
CA LEU A 51 18.01 2.12 -6.17
C LEU A 51 19.33 1.78 -6.86
N ASN A 52 20.44 2.40 -6.46
CA ASN A 52 21.79 2.11 -6.97
C ASN A 52 22.54 1.04 -6.16
N GLY A 53 22.00 0.61 -5.02
CA GLY A 53 22.65 -0.35 -4.13
C GLY A 53 23.84 0.23 -3.37
N GLU A 54 23.81 1.52 -3.07
CA GLU A 54 24.82 2.27 -2.29
C GLU A 54 24.48 2.37 -0.79
N GLY A 55 23.36 1.75 -0.38
CA GLY A 55 22.93 1.69 1.01
C GLY A 55 21.58 1.01 1.17
N LEU A 56 21.28 0.59 2.39
CA LEU A 56 19.98 0.04 2.76
C LEU A 56 19.10 1.12 3.42
N PRO A 57 17.77 1.04 3.25
CA PRO A 57 16.82 1.85 3.99
C PRO A 57 16.72 1.45 5.47
N GLU A 58 16.30 2.40 6.31
CA GLU A 58 15.93 2.13 7.71
C GLU A 58 14.69 1.24 7.80
N VAL A 59 14.48 0.57 8.93
CA VAL A 59 13.35 -0.33 9.19
C VAL A 59 11.99 0.36 8.94
N LYS A 60 11.84 1.63 9.33
CA LYS A 60 10.62 2.43 9.05
C LYS A 60 10.35 2.51 7.54
N ARG A 61 11.40 2.76 6.75
CA ARG A 61 11.33 2.93 5.29
C ARG A 61 11.12 1.60 4.57
N LEU A 62 11.66 0.51 5.09
CA LEU A 62 11.38 -0.85 4.58
C LEU A 62 9.89 -1.19 4.65
N GLY A 63 9.22 -0.83 5.76
CA GLY A 63 7.77 -1.00 5.88
C GLY A 63 6.97 -0.19 4.86
N GLU A 64 7.40 1.04 4.56
CA GLU A 64 6.79 1.87 3.51
C GLU A 64 7.04 1.29 2.11
N LEU A 65 8.28 0.88 1.81
CA LEU A 65 8.62 0.22 0.55
C LEU A 65 7.81 -1.06 0.35
N SER A 66 7.61 -1.85 1.41
CA SER A 66 6.78 -3.05 1.35
C SER A 66 5.33 -2.73 0.96
N ARG A 67 4.76 -1.65 1.50
CA ARG A 67 3.42 -1.19 1.14
C ARG A 67 3.34 -0.68 -0.29
N ILE A 68 4.33 0.09 -0.74
CA ILE A 68 4.37 0.66 -2.10
C ILE A 68 4.57 -0.44 -3.13
N THR A 69 5.52 -1.35 -2.88
CA THR A 69 5.90 -2.44 -3.80
C THR A 69 4.97 -3.64 -3.75
N GLN A 70 4.09 -3.71 -2.74
CA GLN A 70 3.27 -4.88 -2.42
C GLN A 70 4.09 -6.16 -2.21
N LYS A 71 5.38 -6.04 -1.87
CA LYS A 71 6.27 -7.15 -1.52
C LYS A 71 6.56 -7.14 -0.03
N SER A 72 6.87 -8.28 0.56
CA SER A 72 7.27 -8.32 1.97
C SER A 72 8.66 -7.72 2.17
N VAL A 73 8.92 -7.17 3.36
CA VAL A 73 10.27 -6.71 3.73
C VAL A 73 11.29 -7.84 3.60
N GLN A 74 10.92 -9.06 4.00
CA GLN A 74 11.76 -10.24 3.84
C GLN A 74 12.10 -10.53 2.38
N TRP A 75 11.13 -10.41 1.47
CA TRP A 75 11.38 -10.61 0.03
C TRP A 75 12.32 -9.55 -0.52
N LEU A 76 12.18 -8.28 -0.11
CA LEU A 76 13.08 -7.21 -0.53
C LEU A 76 14.52 -7.45 -0.05
N LEU A 77 14.70 -7.93 1.19
CA LEU A 77 16.03 -8.13 1.79
C LEU A 77 16.71 -9.44 1.38
N THR A 78 15.95 -10.52 1.24
CA THR A 78 16.51 -11.88 1.07
C THR A 78 16.15 -12.52 -0.27
N GLY A 79 15.18 -11.96 -1.01
CA GLY A 79 14.63 -12.60 -2.21
C GLY A 79 13.72 -13.80 -1.90
N ASN A 80 13.65 -14.23 -0.63
CA ASN A 80 12.76 -15.31 -0.22
C ASN A 80 11.37 -14.72 0.06
N SER A 81 10.38 -15.18 -0.69
CA SER A 81 8.99 -14.96 -0.29
C SER A 81 8.76 -15.68 1.04
N PRO A 82 8.31 -15.00 2.11
CA PRO A 82 7.72 -15.71 3.23
C PRO A 82 6.59 -16.58 2.68
N HIS A 83 6.45 -17.78 3.23
CA HIS A 83 5.40 -18.70 2.82
C HIS A 83 4.05 -17.96 3.02
N PRO A 84 3.03 -18.16 2.15
CA PRO A 84 1.77 -17.40 2.24
C PRO A 84 1.08 -17.47 3.61
N GLU A 85 1.41 -18.47 4.42
CA GLU A 85 0.97 -18.64 5.82
C GLU A 85 1.65 -17.69 6.83
N ASP A 86 2.83 -17.16 6.53
CA ASP A 86 3.59 -16.25 7.39
C ASP A 86 3.24 -14.77 7.16
N TYR A 87 2.48 -14.47 6.09
CA TYR A 87 2.11 -13.12 5.72
C TYR A 87 0.61 -12.90 5.95
N THR A 88 0.26 -12.16 6.98
CA THR A 88 -1.02 -11.42 6.96
C THR A 88 -0.81 -10.26 6.00
N PRO A 89 -1.36 -10.27 4.78
CA PRO A 89 -1.25 -9.12 3.91
C PRO A 89 -1.78 -7.91 4.68
N ALA A 90 -0.96 -6.86 4.78
CA ALA A 90 -1.46 -5.58 5.22
C ALA A 90 -2.72 -5.30 4.39
N LYS A 91 -3.86 -5.10 5.07
CA LYS A 91 -5.14 -4.80 4.40
C LYS A 91 -4.83 -3.79 3.30
N PRO A 92 -5.13 -4.10 2.02
CA PRO A 92 -4.78 -3.21 0.93
C PRO A 92 -5.29 -1.83 1.27
N ILE A 93 -4.41 -0.82 1.27
CA ILE A 93 -4.82 0.57 1.37
C ILE A 93 -5.47 0.87 0.02
N ARG A 94 -6.78 0.63 -0.06
CA ARG A 94 -7.56 0.85 -1.27
C ARG A 94 -7.64 2.34 -1.52
N ARG A 95 -7.37 2.79 -2.74
CA ARG A 95 -7.60 4.19 -3.09
C ARG A 95 -9.10 4.35 -3.27
N ILE A 96 -9.72 5.18 -2.44
CA ILE A 96 -11.11 5.58 -2.67
C ILE A 96 -11.11 6.43 -3.95
N THR A 97 -11.70 5.88 -5.01
CA THR A 97 -11.86 6.57 -6.30
C THR A 97 -13.08 7.48 -6.26
N GLN A 98 -14.12 7.07 -5.54
CA GLN A 98 -15.36 7.82 -5.40
C GLN A 98 -16.00 7.56 -4.03
N LEU A 99 -16.45 8.62 -3.37
CA LEU A 99 -17.15 8.56 -2.09
C LEU A 99 -18.54 9.17 -2.27
N HIS A 100 -19.58 8.37 -2.03
CA HIS A 100 -20.96 8.84 -2.03
C HIS A 100 -21.44 9.01 -0.59
N ALA A 101 -22.11 10.13 -0.34
CA ALA A 101 -22.83 10.38 0.90
C ALA A 101 -24.32 10.47 0.56
N PHE A 102 -25.12 9.59 1.14
CA PHE A 102 -26.56 9.61 0.99
C PHE A 102 -27.17 10.25 2.24
N ARG A 103 -28.11 11.16 2.01
CA ARG A 103 -28.90 11.78 3.07
C ARG A 103 -30.36 11.46 2.80
N PHE A 104 -31.00 10.79 3.74
CA PHE A 104 -32.42 10.50 3.66
C PHE A 104 -33.18 11.59 4.42
N ASP A 105 -34.01 12.35 3.70
CA ASP A 105 -34.99 13.23 4.33
C ASP A 105 -36.19 12.39 4.78
N GLY A 106 -36.41 12.28 6.09
CA GLY A 106 -37.62 11.65 6.65
C GLY A 106 -37.44 10.62 7.78
N LEU A 107 -36.21 10.26 8.16
CA LEU A 107 -35.93 9.44 9.35
C LEU A 107 -35.61 10.34 10.56
N GLU A 108 -36.10 9.97 11.75
CA GLU A 108 -35.86 10.69 13.01
C GLU A 108 -34.36 10.79 13.37
N SER A 109 -33.53 9.97 12.74
CA SER A 109 -32.08 9.98 12.86
C SER A 109 -31.45 10.65 11.64
N SER A 110 -30.62 11.65 11.88
CA SER A 110 -29.83 12.35 10.85
C SER A 110 -28.66 11.51 10.37
N ASP A 111 -28.92 10.26 9.99
CA ASP A 111 -27.87 9.33 9.65
C ASP A 111 -27.45 9.51 8.19
N VAL A 112 -26.14 9.67 7.99
CA VAL A 112 -25.51 9.76 6.66
C VAL A 112 -24.85 8.42 6.40
N GLU A 113 -25.29 7.74 5.35
CA GLU A 113 -24.64 6.51 4.89
C GLU A 113 -23.48 6.87 3.95
N LEU A 114 -22.32 6.25 4.18
CA LEU A 114 -21.12 6.45 3.36
C LEU A 114 -20.80 5.19 2.58
N ILE A 115 -20.69 5.34 1.26
CA ILE A 115 -20.27 4.27 0.36
C ILE A 115 -18.97 4.68 -0.34
N ALA A 116 -17.94 3.85 -0.21
CA ALA A 116 -16.65 4.01 -0.86
C ALA A 116 -16.50 3.02 -2.02
N LEU A 117 -16.18 3.55 -3.19
CA LEU A 117 -15.76 2.80 -4.37
C LEU A 117 -14.24 2.83 -4.45
N CYS A 118 -13.65 1.66 -4.66
CA CYS A 118 -12.20 1.50 -4.74
C CYS A 118 -11.74 1.22 -6.18
N ASP A 119 -10.43 1.41 -6.43
CA ASP A 119 -9.82 1.18 -7.75
C ASP A 119 -9.86 -0.29 -8.21
N ASP A 120 -9.96 -1.23 -7.27
CA ASP A 120 -10.14 -2.67 -7.55
C ASP A 120 -11.58 -3.05 -7.89
N GLY A 121 -12.49 -2.08 -7.96
CA GLY A 121 -13.92 -2.29 -8.17
C GLY A 121 -14.67 -2.76 -6.94
N SER A 122 -14.02 -2.83 -5.76
CA SER A 122 -14.71 -3.18 -4.52
C SER A 122 -15.54 -2.02 -3.97
N ILE A 123 -16.66 -2.37 -3.35
CA ILE A 123 -17.62 -1.43 -2.78
C ILE A 123 -17.66 -1.67 -1.27
N TRP A 124 -17.57 -0.58 -0.50
CA TRP A 124 -17.55 -0.62 0.96
C TRP A 124 -18.59 0.33 1.52
N GLU A 125 -19.39 -0.13 2.46
CA GLU A 125 -20.36 0.66 3.22
C GLU A 125 -19.84 0.90 4.64
N LYS A 126 -20.03 2.11 5.14
CA LYS A 126 -19.75 2.42 6.54
C LYS A 126 -20.99 2.17 7.38
N GLN A 127 -20.95 1.14 8.22
CA GLN A 127 -22.06 0.83 9.12
C GLN A 127 -21.95 1.66 10.40
N GLY A 128 -22.81 2.67 10.49
CA GLY A 128 -22.89 3.60 11.61
C GLY A 128 -21.93 4.79 11.53
N ILE A 129 -22.11 5.74 12.46
CA ILE A 129 -21.40 7.04 12.45
C ILE A 129 -20.64 7.30 13.75
N HIS A 130 -20.73 6.39 14.72
CA HIS A 130 -20.08 6.51 16.03
C HIS A 130 -18.61 6.07 15.99
N SER A 131 -17.86 6.44 17.02
CA SER A 131 -16.48 5.99 17.25
C SER A 131 -16.46 4.47 17.45
N GLY A 132 -16.30 3.73 16.36
CA GLY A 132 -16.44 2.26 16.30
C GLY A 132 -17.12 1.75 15.03
N ALA A 133 -17.65 2.64 14.18
CA ALA A 133 -18.24 2.28 12.89
C ALA A 133 -17.23 1.55 11.99
N GLU A 134 -17.62 0.36 11.53
CA GLU A 134 -16.81 -0.50 10.68
C GLU A 134 -17.18 -0.33 9.20
N TRP A 135 -16.19 -0.53 8.34
CA TRP A 135 -16.41 -0.62 6.90
C TRP A 135 -16.66 -2.08 6.53
N VAL A 136 -17.82 -2.35 5.96
CA VAL A 136 -18.24 -3.68 5.51
C VAL A 136 -18.21 -3.72 3.99
N LYS A 137 -17.65 -4.80 3.43
CA LYS A 137 -17.64 -5.00 1.97
C LYS A 137 -19.03 -5.43 1.53
N ILE A 138 -19.54 -4.79 0.49
CA ILE A 138 -20.83 -5.11 -0.12
C ILE A 138 -20.63 -5.52 -1.58
N ASP A 139 -21.52 -6.38 -2.09
CA ASP A 139 -21.41 -6.93 -3.45
C ASP A 139 -21.94 -5.98 -4.53
N SER A 140 -22.77 -4.99 -4.17
CA SER A 140 -23.37 -4.03 -5.11
C SER A 140 -23.82 -2.78 -4.36
N ILE A 141 -23.89 -1.63 -5.06
CA ILE A 141 -24.48 -0.41 -4.50
C ILE A 141 -25.97 -0.68 -4.28
N PRO A 142 -26.49 -0.52 -3.05
CA PRO A 142 -27.90 -0.72 -2.77
C PRO A 142 -28.73 0.27 -3.59
N GLN A 143 -29.72 -0.26 -4.31
CA GLN A 143 -30.73 0.53 -5.00
C GLN A 143 -31.87 0.74 -4.01
N TYR A 144 -32.04 1.96 -3.53
CA TYR A 144 -33.19 2.36 -2.72
C TYR A 144 -34.25 2.94 -3.67
N ASP A 145 -35.47 2.42 -3.57
CA ASP A 145 -36.66 2.88 -4.31
C ASP A 145 -37.18 4.22 -3.75
#